data_AF-A0A831JE50-F1
#
_entry.id   AF-A0A831JE50-F1
#
_cell.length_a   1.000
_cell.length_b   1.000
_cell.length_c   1.000
_cell.angle_alpha   90.00
_cell.angle_beta   90.00
_cell.angle_gamma   90.00
#
_symmetry.space_group_name_H-M   'P 1'
#
loop_
_entity.id
_entity.type
_entity.pdbx_description
1 polymer ?
#
loop_
_entity_poly.entity_id
_entity_poly.type
_entity_poly.pdbx_seq_one_letter_code
_entity_poly.pdbx_strand_id
1 'polypeptide(L)' 'MPFIWDYDVNKLKKSKQGRLLILERQINYGIYPSDKEKINLNEVERCWRELNLEPQRKRLFELLIWGK' A
#
# COMPACT_ATOMS: atom_id res chain seq x y z
N MET A 1 10.50 -14.13 0.98
CA MET A 1 9.94 -12.78 1.22
C MET A 1 8.51 -12.99 1.69
N PRO A 2 8.11 -12.48 2.87
CA PRO A 2 6.72 -12.60 3.30
C PRO A 2 5.84 -11.71 2.41
N PHE A 3 4.83 -12.31 1.79
CA PHE A 3 3.84 -11.63 0.98
C PHE A 3 2.68 -11.19 1.87
N ILE A 4 1.84 -10.26 1.38
CA ILE A 4 0.63 -9.86 2.13
C ILE A 4 -0.27 -11.07 2.44
N TRP A 5 -0.18 -12.11 1.60
CA TRP A 5 -0.88 -13.39 1.67
C TRP A 5 -0.49 -14.25 2.87
N ASP A 6 0.66 -13.96 3.49
CA ASP A 6 1.14 -14.69 4.67
C ASP A 6 0.57 -14.11 5.98
N TYR A 7 -0.15 -12.97 5.92
CA TYR A 7 -0.67 -12.26 7.09
C TYR A 7 -2.20 -12.32 7.19
N ASP A 8 -2.70 -12.44 8.43
CA ASP A 8 -4.12 -12.19 8.72
C ASP A 8 -4.42 -10.69 8.61
N VAL A 9 -4.89 -10.29 7.43
CA VAL A 9 -5.26 -8.92 7.08
C VAL A 9 -6.28 -8.35 8.08
N ASN A 10 -7.22 -9.16 8.59
CA ASN A 10 -8.24 -8.70 9.54
C ASN A 10 -7.64 -8.35 10.90
N LYS A 11 -6.59 -9.07 11.31
CA LYS A 11 -5.82 -8.74 12.53
C LYS A 11 -4.98 -7.48 12.34
N LEU A 12 -4.32 -7.33 11.18
CA LEU A 12 -3.50 -6.17 10.87
C LEU A 12 -4.31 -4.87 10.73
N LYS A 13 -5.53 -4.94 10.18
CA LYS A 13 -6.44 -3.78 10.03
C LYS A 13 -6.81 -3.12 11.37
N LYS A 14 -6.64 -3.80 12.51
CA LYS A 14 -6.97 -3.28 13.85
C LYS A 14 -6.02 -2.17 14.32
N SER A 15 -4.76 -2.16 13.86
CA SER A 15 -3.77 -1.16 14.28
C SER A 15 -3.42 -0.19 13.15
N LYS A 16 -2.99 1.03 13.50
CA LYS A 16 -2.53 2.02 12.51
C LYS A 16 -1.33 1.47 11.72
N GLN A 17 -0.36 0.88 12.41
CA GLN A 17 0.84 0.30 11.78
C GLN A 17 0.51 -0.89 10.88
N GLY A 18 -0.47 -1.74 11.25
CA GLY A 18 -0.87 -2.86 10.41
C GLY A 18 -1.58 -2.39 9.14
N ARG A 19 -2.41 -1.35 9.21
CA ARG A 19 -2.99 -0.72 8.00
C ARG A 19 -1.92 -0.11 7.09
N LEU A 20 -0.94 0.58 7.66
CA LEU A 20 0.20 1.12 6.92
C LEU A 20 1.00 0.01 6.21
N LEU A 21 1.28 -1.09 6.93
CA LEU A 21 1.98 -2.24 6.38
C LEU A 21 1.19 -2.88 5.23
N ILE A 22 -0.13 -3.01 5.37
CA ILE A 22 -0.99 -3.52 4.29
C ILE A 22 -0.85 -2.61 3.06
N LEU A 23 -1.01 -1.29 3.23
CA LEU A 23 -0.95 -0.33 2.13
C LEU A 23 0.41 -0.37 1.41
N GLU A 24 1.52 -0.40 2.16
CA GLU A 24 2.86 -0.55 1.61
C GLU A 24 3.00 -1.83 0.78
N ARG A 25 2.51 -2.96 1.31
CA ARG A 25 2.61 -4.27 0.66
C ARG A 25 1.75 -4.31 -0.61
N GLN A 26 0.55 -3.74 -0.59
CA GLN A 26 -0.33 -3.65 -1.76
C GLN A 26 0.32 -2.83 -2.88
N ILE A 27 1.00 -1.73 -2.55
CA ILE A 27 1.69 -0.88 -3.53
C ILE A 27 2.92 -1.59 -4.11
N ASN A 28 3.75 -2.18 -3.25
CA ASN A 28 5.02 -2.78 -3.66
C ASN A 28 4.82 -4.10 -4.42
N TYR A 29 3.94 -4.97 -3.93
CA TYR A 29 3.78 -6.34 -4.42
C TYR A 29 2.48 -6.57 -5.19
N GLY A 30 1.58 -5.58 -5.21
CA GLY A 30 0.29 -5.70 -5.87
C GLY A 30 -0.80 -6.27 -4.96
N ILE A 31 -2.02 -6.22 -5.48
CA ILE A 31 -3.24 -6.79 -4.89
C ILE A 31 -3.58 -8.07 -5.67
N TYR A 32 -4.24 -9.06 -5.04
CA TYR A 32 -4.66 -10.26 -5.77
C TYR A 32 -5.62 -9.83 -6.88
N PRO A 33 -5.51 -10.38 -8.10
CA PRO A 33 -6.48 -10.10 -9.16
C PRO A 33 -7.95 -10.42 -8.78
N SER A 34 -8.17 -11.34 -7.82
CA SER A 34 -9.49 -11.65 -7.28
C SER A 34 -10.05 -10.55 -6.37
N ASP A 35 -9.18 -9.80 -5.71
CA ASP A 35 -9.56 -8.69 -4.87
C ASP A 35 -9.77 -7.48 -5.77
N LYS A 36 -11.06 -7.13 -6.01
CA LYS A 36 -11.44 -5.94 -6.78
C LYS A 36 -11.15 -4.62 -6.02
N GLU A 37 -10.28 -4.66 -5.02
CA GLU A 37 -9.90 -3.50 -4.23
C GLU A 37 -8.96 -2.60 -5.03
N LYS A 38 -9.33 -1.31 -5.11
CA LYS A 38 -8.49 -0.27 -5.69
C LYS A 38 -7.71 0.42 -4.57
N ILE A 39 -6.44 0.74 -4.85
CA ILE A 39 -5.62 1.54 -3.93
C ILE A 39 -6.20 2.97 -3.89
N ASN A 40 -6.54 3.44 -2.70
CA ASN A 40 -7.06 4.79 -2.49
C ASN A 40 -5.93 5.82 -2.45
N LEU A 41 -5.82 6.67 -3.48
CA LEU A 41 -4.76 7.68 -3.59
C LEU A 41 -4.72 8.66 -2.41
N ASN A 42 -5.87 9.04 -1.85
CA ASN A 42 -5.92 9.93 -0.69
C ASN A 42 -5.30 9.29 0.56
N GLU A 43 -5.41 7.98 0.70
CA GLU A 43 -4.81 7.24 1.81
C GLU A 43 -3.28 7.17 1.64
N VAL A 44 -2.84 6.93 0.40
CA VAL A 44 -1.41 6.95 0.05
C VAL A 44 -0.78 8.31 0.32
N GLU A 45 -1.45 9.40 -0.05
CA GLU A 45 -0.98 10.77 0.22
C GLU A 45 -0.86 11.04 1.72
N ARG A 46 -1.87 10.69 2.52
CA ARG A 46 -1.87 10.88 3.98
C ARG A 46 -0.74 10.13 4.66
N CYS A 47 -0.45 8.92 4.19
CA CYS A 47 0.59 8.04 4.75
C CYS A 47 1.96 8.19 4.06
N TRP A 48 2.12 9.11 3.12
CA TRP A 48 3.27 9.18 2.22
C TRP A 48 4.63 9.21 2.94
N ARG A 49 4.72 9.95 4.04
CA ARG A 49 5.96 10.07 4.83
C ARG A 49 6.30 8.79 5.61
N GLU A 50 5.31 7.94 5.88
CA GLU A 50 5.45 6.72 6.67
C GLU A 50 5.66 5.47 5.78
N LEU A 51 5.37 5.55 4.47
CA LEU A 51 5.44 4.43 3.53
C LEU A 51 6.86 4.16 3.02
N ASN A 52 7.31 2.91 3.08
CA ASN A 52 8.56 2.47 2.45
C ASN A 52 8.28 1.81 1.09
N LEU A 53 8.21 2.63 0.03
CA LEU A 53 7.85 2.18 -1.31
C LEU A 53 9.07 1.90 -2.18
N GLU A 54 8.98 0.85 -3.01
CA GLU A 54 9.95 0.54 -4.07
C GLU A 54 10.09 1.74 -5.02
N PRO A 55 11.31 2.11 -5.47
CA PRO A 55 11.56 3.37 -6.16
C PRO A 55 10.66 3.62 -7.39
N GLN A 56 10.38 2.57 -8.17
CA GLN A 56 9.52 2.68 -9.36
C GLN A 56 8.05 2.91 -8.99
N ARG A 57 7.56 2.22 -7.95
CA ARG A 57 6.20 2.39 -7.43
C ARG A 57 6.04 3.76 -6.82
N LYS A 58 7.04 4.23 -6.07
CA LYS A 58 7.07 5.58 -5.50
C LYS A 58 6.91 6.63 -6.59
N ARG A 59 7.70 6.58 -7.67
CA ARG A 59 7.58 7.52 -8.79
C ARG A 59 6.21 7.49 -9.46
N LEU A 60 5.64 6.29 -9.66
CA LEU A 60 4.29 6.16 -10.22
C LEU A 60 3.26 6.87 -9.33
N PHE A 61 3.30 6.65 -8.02
CA PHE A 61 2.36 7.31 -7.11
C PHE A 61 2.64 8.81 -6.96
N GLU A 62 3.89 9.27 -7.10
CA GLU A 62 4.21 10.70 -7.18
C GLU A 62 3.52 11.37 -8.37
N LEU A 63 3.55 10.70 -9.53
CA LEU A 63 2.84 11.15 -10.73
C LEU A 63 1.33 11.14 -10.52
N LEU A 64 0.77 10.08 -9.92
CA LEU A 64 -0.67 9.95 -9.73
C LEU A 64 -1.24 10.93 -8.70
N ILE A 65 -0.49 11.27 -7.65
CA ILE A 65 -0.94 12.16 -6.58
C ILE A 65 -0.66 13.63 -6.94
N TRP A 66 0.53 13.94 -7.47
CA TRP A 66 0.98 15.32 -7.67
C TRP A 66 1.23 15.70 -9.13
N GLY A 67 1.06 14.79 -10.09
CA GLY A 67 1.30 15.08 -11.52
C GLY A 67 2.76 15.31 -11.87
N LYS A 68 3.70 14.76 -11.09
CA LYS A 68 5.15 14.97 -11.22
C LYS A 68 5.88 13.80 -11.86
#